data_AF-A0A7J8W6T3-F1
#
_entry.id   AF-A0A7J8W6T3-F1
#
_cell.length_a   1.000
_cell.length_b   1.000
_cell.length_c   1.000
_cell.angle_alpha   90.00
_cell.angle_beta   90.00
_cell.angle_gamma   90.00
#
_symmetry.space_group_name_H-M   'P 1'
#
loop_
_entity.id
_entity.type
_entity.pdbx_description
1 polymer ?
#
loop_
_entity_poly.entity_id
_entity_poly.type
_entity_poly.pdbx_seq_one_letter_code
_entity_poly.pdbx_strand_id
1 'polypeptide(L)'
;MTDKTKLKLHKLTNILTLINFNTRNCFVADLSKFTKLRKLGILGPFNIHDFKEELDKNLPIIASDCLRSLSIWNDEGIDPKVLAHLLSSCVNLCELMIEKLPDFHHFSSSTAYVHLIRCMLVEDPMPTLEKLPNLRVMELYVYAFIGKEMVCSALHLPKLESLNLSGL
;
A
#
# COMPACT_ATOMS: atom_id res chain seq x y z
N MET A 1 29.06 13.31 3.08
CA MET A 1 27.67 13.09 2.64
C MET A 1 27.06 14.46 2.43
N THR A 2 26.67 14.82 1.21
CA THR A 2 25.98 16.09 0.96
C THR A 2 24.55 15.96 1.47
N ASP A 3 24.16 16.83 2.41
CA ASP A 3 22.76 16.98 2.82
C ASP A 3 21.93 17.34 1.59
N LYS A 4 21.26 16.34 1.00
CA LYS A 4 20.34 16.57 -0.09
C LYS A 4 19.14 17.34 0.47
N THR A 5 18.87 18.50 -0.12
CA THR A 5 17.70 19.31 0.25
C THR A 5 16.43 18.50 0.03
N LYS A 6 15.68 18.27 1.11
CA LYS A 6 14.35 17.66 1.05
C LYS A 6 13.26 18.73 0.90
N LEU A 7 12.24 18.38 0.13
CA LEU A 7 11.03 19.15 -0.09
C LEU A 7 10.13 19.07 1.15
N LYS A 8 9.73 20.24 1.65
CA LYS A 8 8.77 20.39 2.75
C LYS A 8 7.38 20.67 2.17
N LEU A 9 6.45 19.76 2.40
CA LEU A 9 5.09 19.80 1.85
C LEU A 9 4.02 20.16 2.89
N HIS A 10 4.38 20.28 4.18
CA HIS A 10 3.44 20.49 5.29
C HIS A 10 2.48 21.69 5.16
N LYS A 11 2.76 22.66 4.28
CA LYS A 11 1.89 23.82 4.03
C LYS A 11 0.78 23.54 3.01
N LEU A 12 0.86 22.45 2.25
CA LEU A 12 -0.10 22.11 1.19
C LEU A 12 -1.28 21.29 1.75
N THR A 13 -2.16 21.94 2.51
CA THR A 13 -3.19 21.24 3.30
C THR A 13 -4.43 20.78 2.51
N ASN A 14 -4.60 21.23 1.25
CA ASN A 14 -5.74 20.87 0.40
C ASN A 14 -5.42 19.80 -0.65
N ILE A 15 -4.27 19.13 -0.55
CA ILE A 15 -3.88 18.09 -1.49
C ILE A 15 -4.83 16.89 -1.39
N LEU A 16 -5.41 16.53 -2.52
CA LEU A 16 -6.28 15.35 -2.68
C LEU A 16 -5.55 14.17 -3.32
N THR A 17 -4.51 14.44 -4.12
CA THR A 17 -3.74 13.42 -4.83
C THR A 17 -2.27 13.77 -4.74
N LEU A 18 -1.48 12.82 -4.26
CA LEU A 18 -0.05 12.91 -4.19
C LEU A 18 0.53 11.64 -4.80
N ILE A 19 1.25 11.77 -5.91
CA ILE A 19 1.88 10.65 -6.61
C ILE A 19 3.38 10.86 -6.66
N ASN A 20 4.13 9.78 -6.82
CA ASN A 20 5.59 9.78 -6.81
C ASN A 20 6.19 10.36 -5.50
N PHE A 21 5.49 10.18 -4.38
CA PHE A 21 6.03 10.52 -3.07
C PHE A 21 7.23 9.62 -2.76
N ASN A 22 8.37 10.22 -2.45
CA ASN A 22 9.62 9.51 -2.22
C ASN A 22 10.34 10.09 -0.99
N THR A 23 10.71 9.25 -0.02
CA THR A 23 11.29 9.71 1.25
C THR A 23 12.74 10.18 1.13
N ARG A 24 13.40 9.96 -0.02
CA ARG A 24 14.70 10.58 -0.35
C ARG A 24 14.52 12.08 -0.60
N ASN A 25 13.38 12.48 -1.15
CA ASN A 25 13.10 13.85 -1.57
C ASN A 25 12.12 14.57 -0.64
N CYS A 26 11.31 13.86 0.13
CA CYS A 26 10.27 14.43 1.01
C CYS A 26 10.43 13.93 2.45
N PHE A 27 9.77 14.62 3.39
CA PHE A 27 9.64 14.18 4.77
C PHE A 27 8.40 13.29 4.94
N VAL A 28 8.54 12.14 5.61
CA VAL A 28 7.41 11.25 5.93
C VAL A 28 6.44 11.94 6.87
N ALA A 29 6.94 12.74 7.81
CA ALA A 29 6.12 13.51 8.75
C ALA A 29 5.13 14.46 8.07
N ASP A 30 5.39 14.89 6.84
CA ASP A 30 4.48 15.75 6.08
C ASP A 30 3.20 15.01 5.65
N LEU A 31 3.23 13.67 5.52
CA LEU A 31 2.05 12.89 5.18
C LEU A 31 0.94 13.03 6.22
N SER A 32 1.30 13.23 7.49
CA SER A 32 0.35 13.51 8.58
C SER A 32 -0.41 14.83 8.40
N LYS A 33 0.02 15.72 7.49
CA LYS A 33 -0.60 17.03 7.27
C LYS A 33 -1.65 17.03 6.18
N PHE A 34 -1.70 15.99 5.34
CA PHE A 34 -2.66 15.89 4.24
C PHE A 34 -3.98 15.27 4.67
N THR A 35 -4.77 15.97 5.47
CA THR A 35 -6.03 15.44 6.05
C THR A 35 -7.14 15.17 5.04
N LYS A 36 -7.01 15.65 3.80
CA LYS A 36 -7.97 15.45 2.70
C LYS A 36 -7.47 14.51 1.60
N LEU A 37 -6.31 13.86 1.80
CA LEU A 37 -5.68 13.03 0.79
C LEU A 37 -6.58 11.85 0.41
N ARG A 38 -6.82 11.65 -0.88
CA ARG A 38 -7.64 10.56 -1.44
C ARG A 38 -6.83 9.52 -2.17
N LYS A 39 -5.73 9.94 -2.81
CA LYS A 39 -4.83 9.05 -3.54
C LYS A 39 -3.37 9.35 -3.18
N LEU A 40 -2.65 8.31 -2.81
CA LEU A 40 -1.22 8.35 -2.49
C LEU A 40 -0.48 7.33 -3.34
N GLY A 41 0.54 7.78 -4.08
CA GLY A 41 1.50 6.90 -4.75
C GLY A 41 2.89 7.12 -4.16
N ILE A 42 3.45 6.07 -3.57
CA ILE A 42 4.79 6.03 -3.00
C ILE A 42 5.71 5.37 -4.03
N LEU A 43 6.82 6.02 -4.34
CA LEU A 43 7.81 5.57 -5.30
C LEU A 43 9.20 5.56 -4.68
N GLY A 44 9.91 4.45 -4.83
CA GLY A 44 11.24 4.20 -4.27
C GLY A 44 11.20 3.87 -2.78
N PRO A 45 12.35 3.99 -2.10
CA PRO A 45 12.48 3.55 -0.71
C PRO A 45 11.56 4.31 0.23
N PHE A 46 10.99 3.58 1.19
CA PHE A 46 10.14 4.15 2.22
C PHE A 46 10.86 4.18 3.58
N ASN A 47 11.70 5.19 3.77
CA ASN A 47 12.48 5.40 4.99
C ASN A 47 11.76 6.31 5.97
N ILE A 48 11.58 5.84 7.21
CA ILE A 48 10.83 6.53 8.28
C ILE A 48 11.73 7.22 9.32
N HIS A 49 13.00 7.49 9.00
CA HIS A 49 13.95 8.05 9.98
C HIS A 49 13.45 9.36 10.62
N ASP A 50 12.76 10.19 9.85
CA ASP A 50 12.17 11.47 10.26
C ASP A 50 10.75 11.32 10.85
N PHE A 51 10.28 10.10 11.06
CA PHE A 51 8.98 9.79 11.67
C PHE A 51 9.10 8.73 12.78
N LYS A 52 10.31 8.40 13.20
CA LYS A 52 10.56 7.29 14.12
C LYS A 52 9.95 7.54 15.50
N GLU A 53 10.07 8.76 16.02
CA GLU A 53 9.52 9.12 17.33
C GLU A 53 7.99 9.09 17.35
N GLU A 54 7.35 9.53 16.26
CA GLU A 54 5.91 9.46 16.07
C GLU A 54 5.43 8.03 15.93
N LEU A 55 6.19 7.19 15.23
CA LEU A 55 5.93 5.76 15.13
C LEU A 55 6.01 5.07 16.50
N ASP A 56 7.02 5.40 17.32
CA ASP A 56 7.15 4.86 18.68
C ASP A 56 5.99 5.28 19.60
N LYS A 57 5.31 6.39 19.27
CA LYS A 57 4.08 6.87 19.91
C LYS A 57 2.80 6.30 19.28
N ASN A 58 2.93 5.37 18.34
CA ASN A 58 1.83 4.80 17.54
C ASN A 58 0.98 5.86 16.80
N LEU A 59 1.57 6.99 16.40
CA LEU A 59 0.86 7.99 15.62
C LEU A 59 0.70 7.51 14.16
N PRO A 60 -0.43 7.81 13.50
CA PRO A 60 -0.66 7.39 12.14
C PRO A 60 0.27 8.13 11.16
N ILE A 61 0.86 7.40 10.22
CA ILE A 61 1.69 8.00 9.15
C ILE A 61 0.79 8.84 8.22
N ILE A 62 -0.40 8.34 7.92
CA ILE A 62 -1.43 9.02 7.15
C ILE A 62 -2.54 9.47 8.08
N ALA A 63 -2.74 10.79 8.21
CA ALA A 63 -3.83 11.33 9.04
C ALA A 63 -5.17 11.46 8.27
N SER A 64 -5.20 11.11 6.99
CA SER A 64 -6.39 11.25 6.15
C SER A 64 -7.31 10.05 6.28
N ASP A 65 -8.50 10.27 6.84
CA ASP A 65 -9.59 9.29 6.76
C ASP A 65 -10.22 9.23 5.36
N CYS A 66 -9.81 10.13 4.45
CA CYS A 66 -10.32 10.19 3.08
C CYS A 66 -9.52 9.33 2.09
N LEU A 67 -8.42 8.69 2.51
CA LEU A 67 -7.55 7.96 1.59
C LEU A 67 -8.28 6.72 1.06
N ARG A 68 -8.40 6.63 -0.26
CA ARG A 68 -9.08 5.54 -0.98
C ARG A 68 -8.14 4.71 -1.83
N SER A 69 -7.03 5.27 -2.29
CA SER A 69 -6.10 4.61 -3.21
C SER A 69 -4.66 4.78 -2.72
N LEU A 70 -3.95 3.67 -2.59
CA LEU A 70 -2.55 3.60 -2.19
C LEU A 70 -1.79 2.73 -3.19
N SER A 71 -0.75 3.28 -3.82
CA SER A 71 0.22 2.50 -4.58
C SER A 71 1.60 2.62 -3.95
N ILE A 72 2.31 1.50 -3.84
CA ILE A 72 3.67 1.42 -3.30
C ILE A 72 4.54 0.68 -4.30
N TRP A 73 5.50 1.40 -4.86
CA TRP A 73 6.52 0.89 -5.77
C TRP A 73 7.87 1.08 -5.10
N ASN A 74 8.42 0.03 -4.52
CA ASN A 74 9.67 0.07 -3.75
C ASN A 74 10.51 -1.17 -4.05
N ASP A 75 11.44 -1.01 -4.99
CA ASP A 75 12.40 -2.00 -5.44
C ASP A 75 13.41 -2.44 -4.36
N GLU A 76 13.62 -1.62 -3.33
CA GLU A 76 14.48 -1.92 -2.19
C GLU A 76 13.75 -2.68 -1.06
N GLY A 77 12.43 -2.85 -1.20
CA GLY A 77 11.57 -3.46 -0.18
C GLY A 77 11.21 -2.51 0.96
N ILE A 78 10.09 -2.81 1.61
CA ILE A 78 9.62 -2.11 2.81
C ILE A 78 9.65 -3.06 4.00
N ASP A 79 10.10 -2.55 5.16
CA ASP A 79 10.02 -3.31 6.41
C ASP A 79 8.56 -3.70 6.69
N PRO A 80 8.26 -4.98 6.97
CA PRO A 80 6.89 -5.44 7.18
C PRO A 80 6.16 -4.71 8.31
N LYS A 81 6.83 -4.31 9.40
CA LYS A 81 6.21 -3.58 10.50
C LYS A 81 5.86 -2.16 10.07
N VAL A 82 6.74 -1.53 9.29
CA VAL A 82 6.47 -0.20 8.72
C VAL A 82 5.30 -0.26 7.73
N LEU A 83 5.26 -1.27 6.86
CA LEU A 83 4.14 -1.48 5.94
C LEU A 83 2.83 -1.71 6.71
N ALA A 84 2.85 -2.58 7.72
CA ALA A 84 1.70 -2.84 8.58
C ALA A 84 1.16 -1.55 9.24
N HIS A 85 2.05 -0.70 9.76
CA HIS A 85 1.68 0.57 10.38
C HIS A 85 1.18 1.62 9.38
N LEU A 86 1.74 1.64 8.18
CA LEU A 86 1.24 2.49 7.10
C LEU A 86 -0.19 2.07 6.70
N LEU A 87 -0.41 0.77 6.53
CA LEU A 87 -1.73 0.23 6.16
C LEU A 87 -2.77 0.40 7.27
N SER A 88 -2.38 0.25 8.54
CA SER A 88 -3.28 0.48 9.68
C SER A 88 -3.76 1.94 9.78
N SER A 89 -2.97 2.89 9.25
CA SER A 89 -3.36 4.30 9.14
C SER A 89 -4.41 4.55 8.04
N CYS A 90 -4.64 3.58 7.15
CA CYS A 90 -5.47 3.73 5.95
C CYS A 90 -6.83 3.02 6.10
N VAL A 91 -7.63 3.43 7.09
CA VAL A 91 -8.87 2.73 7.49
C VAL A 91 -9.92 2.58 6.38
N ASN A 92 -9.88 3.48 5.40
CA ASN A 92 -10.90 3.66 4.36
C ASN A 92 -10.41 3.27 2.95
N LEU A 93 -9.30 2.53 2.89
CA LEU A 93 -8.63 2.16 1.65
C LEU A 93 -9.49 1.21 0.82
N CYS A 94 -9.70 1.57 -0.45
CA CYS A 94 -10.48 0.78 -1.41
C CYS A 94 -9.57 0.09 -2.44
N GLU A 95 -8.48 0.74 -2.81
CA GLU A 95 -7.54 0.28 -3.84
C GLU A 95 -6.12 0.23 -3.26
N LEU A 96 -5.48 -0.93 -3.40
CA LEU A 96 -4.11 -1.16 -2.95
C LEU A 96 -3.29 -1.79 -4.07
N MET A 97 -2.19 -1.13 -4.43
CA MET A 97 -1.16 -1.67 -5.33
C MET A 97 0.16 -1.81 -4.57
N ILE A 98 0.73 -3.01 -4.56
CA ILE A 98 1.85 -3.38 -3.70
C ILE A 98 2.81 -4.37 -4.36
N GLU A 99 4.07 -4.29 -3.97
CA GLU A 99 5.13 -5.23 -4.36
C GLU A 99 5.42 -6.29 -3.28
N LYS A 100 4.64 -6.32 -2.21
CA LYS A 100 4.73 -7.36 -1.17
C LYS A 100 3.38 -7.56 -0.51
N LEU A 101 2.86 -8.78 -0.53
CA LEU A 101 1.58 -9.13 0.07
C LEU A 101 1.65 -8.99 1.60
N PRO A 102 0.85 -8.11 2.22
CA PRO A 102 0.74 -8.05 3.68
C PRO A 102 -0.18 -9.15 4.21
N ASP A 103 -0.12 -9.39 5.52
CA ASP A 103 -1.09 -10.26 6.17
C ASP A 103 -2.50 -9.70 6.06
N PHE A 104 -3.49 -10.59 6.02
CA PHE A 104 -4.91 -10.24 5.89
C PHE A 104 -5.36 -9.15 6.89
N HIS A 105 -4.86 -9.19 8.13
CA HIS A 105 -5.24 -8.25 9.19
C HIS A 105 -4.81 -6.80 8.92
N HIS A 106 -3.93 -6.56 7.96
CA HIS A 106 -3.49 -5.22 7.58
C HIS A 106 -4.32 -4.61 6.45
N PHE A 107 -5.21 -5.37 5.81
CA PHE A 107 -6.10 -4.81 4.81
C PHE A 107 -7.26 -4.05 5.44
N SER A 108 -7.65 -2.95 4.81
CA SER A 108 -8.91 -2.30 5.15
C SER A 108 -10.09 -3.19 4.73
N SER A 109 -11.14 -3.24 5.54
CA SER A 109 -12.38 -3.94 5.20
C SER A 109 -13.08 -3.37 3.96
N SER A 110 -12.77 -2.13 3.55
CA SER A 110 -13.26 -1.52 2.31
C SER A 110 -12.45 -1.88 1.07
N THR A 111 -11.37 -2.66 1.20
CA THR A 111 -10.50 -3.01 0.06
C THR A 111 -11.30 -3.83 -0.95
N ALA A 112 -11.44 -3.27 -2.14
CA ALA A 112 -12.17 -3.85 -3.26
C ALA A 112 -11.29 -4.11 -4.49
N TYR A 113 -10.15 -3.42 -4.59
CA TYR A 113 -9.21 -3.50 -5.69
C TYR A 113 -7.83 -3.85 -5.13
N VAL A 114 -7.27 -4.97 -5.55
CA VAL A 114 -5.92 -5.40 -5.18
C VAL A 114 -5.10 -5.63 -6.43
N HIS A 115 -3.95 -4.96 -6.49
CA HIS A 115 -2.99 -5.07 -7.58
C HIS A 115 -1.66 -5.56 -7.01
N LEU A 116 -1.29 -6.78 -7.36
CA LEU A 116 -0.02 -7.38 -7.00
C LEU A 116 0.91 -7.26 -8.20
N ILE A 117 2.09 -6.69 -8.01
CA ILE A 117 3.09 -6.54 -9.06
C ILE A 117 4.45 -6.85 -8.46
N ARG A 118 5.29 -7.64 -9.13
CA ARG A 118 6.66 -7.96 -8.70
C ARG A 118 6.78 -8.47 -7.25
N CYS A 119 5.72 -9.08 -6.72
CA CYS A 119 5.70 -9.64 -5.37
C CYS A 119 6.55 -10.91 -5.21
N MET A 120 6.84 -11.59 -6.32
CA MET A 120 7.61 -12.83 -6.36
C MET A 120 7.07 -13.89 -5.38
N LEU A 121 5.74 -13.99 -5.28
CA LEU A 121 5.09 -14.91 -4.34
C LEU A 121 5.31 -16.35 -4.78
N VAL A 122 5.94 -17.14 -3.92
CA VAL A 122 6.10 -18.60 -4.12
C VAL A 122 4.90 -19.36 -3.56
N GLU A 123 4.34 -18.86 -2.47
CA GLU A 123 3.14 -19.39 -1.84
C GLU A 123 1.88 -18.80 -2.48
N ASP A 124 0.81 -19.59 -2.50
CA ASP A 124 -0.49 -19.19 -3.03
C ASP A 124 -1.04 -17.96 -2.26
N PRO A 125 -1.30 -16.81 -2.93
CA PRO A 125 -1.88 -15.64 -2.27
C PRO A 125 -3.36 -15.80 -1.91
N MET A 126 -4.07 -16.77 -2.49
CA MET A 126 -5.52 -16.90 -2.38
C MET A 126 -6.02 -17.03 -0.93
N PRO A 127 -5.40 -17.82 -0.02
CA PRO A 127 -5.83 -17.88 1.38
C PRO A 127 -5.85 -16.53 2.14
N THR A 128 -5.09 -15.53 1.66
CA THR A 128 -5.12 -14.16 2.18
C THR A 128 -6.16 -13.32 1.45
N LEU A 129 -6.18 -13.37 0.12
CA LEU A 129 -7.07 -12.54 -0.71
C LEU A 129 -8.55 -12.94 -0.60
N GLU A 130 -8.85 -14.23 -0.43
CA GLU A 130 -10.20 -14.76 -0.25
C GLU A 130 -10.87 -14.29 1.05
N LYS A 131 -10.09 -13.82 2.03
CA LYS A 131 -10.64 -13.28 3.28
C LYS A 131 -11.18 -11.86 3.12
N LEU A 132 -10.90 -11.17 2.01
CA LEU A 132 -11.30 -9.78 1.77
C LEU A 132 -12.79 -9.71 1.40
N PRO A 133 -13.66 -9.17 2.28
CA PRO A 133 -15.11 -9.31 2.15
C PRO A 133 -15.72 -8.47 1.02
N ASN A 134 -14.96 -7.54 0.45
CA ASN A 134 -15.39 -6.60 -0.58
C ASN A 134 -14.53 -6.69 -1.84
N LEU A 135 -13.66 -7.71 -1.97
CA LEU A 135 -12.80 -7.86 -3.14
C LEU A 135 -13.63 -8.06 -4.41
N ARG A 136 -13.44 -7.17 -5.38
CA ARG A 136 -14.13 -7.14 -6.68
C ARG A 136 -13.15 -7.26 -7.84
N VAL A 137 -11.99 -6.65 -7.70
CA VAL A 137 -10.96 -6.65 -8.74
C VAL A 137 -9.65 -7.16 -8.15
N MET A 138 -9.11 -8.19 -8.79
CA MET A 138 -7.80 -8.73 -8.50
C MET A 138 -6.96 -8.67 -9.77
N GLU A 139 -5.79 -8.03 -9.67
CA GLU A 139 -4.83 -7.97 -10.77
C GLU A 139 -3.48 -8.49 -10.30
N LEU A 140 -2.99 -9.51 -10.99
CA LEU A 140 -1.69 -10.13 -10.79
C LEU A 140 -0.82 -9.82 -12.02
N TYR A 141 0.06 -8.85 -11.85
CA TYR A 141 0.94 -8.35 -12.91
C TYR A 141 2.30 -9.07 -12.94
N VAL A 142 3.22 -8.56 -13.76
CA VAL A 142 4.58 -9.06 -13.95
C VAL A 142 5.22 -9.50 -12.64
N TYR A 143 5.63 -10.78 -12.57
CA TYR A 143 6.28 -11.39 -11.42
C TYR A 143 5.51 -11.27 -10.08
N ALA A 144 4.17 -11.14 -10.12
CA ALA A 144 3.37 -11.15 -8.89
C ALA A 144 3.41 -12.51 -8.18
N PHE A 145 3.35 -13.60 -8.95
CA PHE A 145 3.42 -14.97 -8.47
C PHE A 145 4.43 -15.77 -9.30
N ILE A 146 5.31 -16.51 -8.64
CA ILE A 146 6.33 -17.38 -9.24
C ILE A 146 6.23 -18.82 -8.70
N GLY A 147 5.18 -19.10 -7.91
CA GLY A 147 4.90 -20.42 -7.38
C GLY A 147 4.37 -21.38 -8.44
N LYS A 148 4.05 -22.61 -8.01
CA LYS A 148 3.64 -23.68 -8.93
C LYS A 148 2.14 -23.66 -9.24
N GLU A 149 1.32 -23.28 -8.26
CA GLU A 149 -0.13 -23.39 -8.33
C GLU A 149 -0.78 -22.32 -7.45
N MET A 150 -1.84 -21.68 -7.97
CA MET A 150 -2.77 -20.86 -7.20
C MET A 150 -4.14 -21.51 -7.27
N VAL A 151 -4.79 -21.70 -6.12
CA VAL A 151 -6.09 -22.35 -6.03
C VAL A 151 -7.14 -21.29 -5.73
N CYS A 152 -7.95 -20.97 -6.74
CA CYS A 152 -9.05 -20.03 -6.60
C CYS A 152 -10.37 -20.74 -6.35
N SER A 153 -11.11 -20.35 -5.30
CA SER A 153 -12.45 -20.84 -5.03
C SER A 153 -13.50 -19.75 -5.19
N ALA A 154 -14.42 -19.93 -6.15
CA ALA A 154 -15.55 -19.02 -6.33
C ALA A 154 -16.44 -18.91 -5.07
N LEU A 155 -16.49 -19.97 -4.25
CA LEU A 155 -17.23 -19.97 -2.98
C LEU A 155 -16.66 -18.97 -1.97
N HIS A 156 -15.35 -18.69 -2.05
CA HIS A 156 -14.67 -17.78 -1.13
C HIS A 156 -14.51 -16.36 -1.70
N LEU A 157 -14.87 -16.14 -2.97
CA LEU A 157 -14.79 -14.85 -3.66
C LEU A 157 -16.13 -14.43 -4.29
N PRO A 158 -17.21 -14.35 -3.50
CA PRO A 158 -18.56 -14.17 -4.03
C PRO A 158 -18.80 -12.82 -4.73
N LYS A 159 -17.92 -11.84 -4.54
CA LYS A 159 -18.01 -10.49 -5.12
C LYS A 159 -16.96 -10.21 -6.18
N LEU A 160 -16.12 -11.19 -6.54
CA LEU A 160 -15.09 -10.96 -7.55
C LEU A 160 -15.75 -10.77 -8.92
N GLU A 161 -15.54 -9.60 -9.51
CA GLU A 161 -16.10 -9.15 -10.78
C GLU A 161 -15.05 -9.19 -11.90
N SER A 162 -13.76 -8.99 -11.58
CA SER A 162 -12.67 -8.94 -12.56
C SER A 162 -11.40 -9.60 -12.02
N LEU A 163 -10.80 -10.46 -12.84
CA LEU A 163 -9.50 -11.08 -12.60
C LEU A 163 -8.59 -10.83 -13.81
N ASN A 164 -7.48 -10.16 -13.59
CA ASN A 164 -6.46 -9.92 -14.62
C ASN A 164 -5.16 -10.64 -14.24
N LEU A 165 -4.70 -11.54 -15.10
CA LEU A 165 -3.46 -12.30 -14.94
C LEU A 165 -2.52 -11.93 -16.10
N SER A 166 -1.48 -11.15 -15.84
CA SER A 166 -0.61 -10.63 -16.90
C SER A 166 0.87 -10.69 -16.48
N GLY A 167 1.67 -11.50 -17.18
CA GLY A 167 3.11 -11.61 -16.92
C GLY A 167 3.46 -12.40 -15.65
N LEU A 168 2.56 -13.28 -15.22
CA LEU A 168 2.82 -14.32 -14.22
C LEU A 168 3.85 -15.34 -14.73
#